data_AF-A0A510I659-F1
#
_entry.id   AF-A0A510I659-F1
#
_cell.length_a   1.000
_cell.length_b   1.000
_cell.length_c   1.000
_cell.angle_alpha   90.00
_cell.angle_beta   90.00
_cell.angle_gamma   90.00
#
_symmetry.space_group_name_H-M   'P 1'
#
loop_
_entity.id
_entity.type
_entity.pdbx_description
1 polymer ?
#
loop_
_entity_poly.entity_id
_entity_poly.type
_entity_poly.pdbx_seq_one_letter_code
_entity_poly.pdbx_strand_id
1 'polypeptide(L)'
;MLGLISAGISAVGSAIGSACTAIGGAVVSAGKVMIDAISRGLPIVEKVCDIAFTVGKEVGIFSPTHTERDMYELGMRAEGIDSEQFDDNKAFIEHIREKVELSKERLEQLDNLSDDDKLKYAAIGSAVAIAAIKEQYKIDIPNTFWPTGAEIGIRPEQVKPMLDEFETARLKPDLEGFLKGDLPSDLHSNIYDLIDTKLGDLLNDDVMDKLLC
;
A
#
# COMPACT_ATOMS: atom_id res chain seq x y z
N MET A 1 -3.30 7.34 11.05
CA MET A 1 -2.07 7.17 11.84
C MET A 1 -2.19 5.93 12.68
N LEU A 2 -1.83 4.81 12.05
CA LEU A 2 -1.64 3.50 12.65
C LEU A 2 -0.51 3.59 13.69
N GLY A 3 -0.84 3.41 14.97
CA GLY A 3 0.14 3.49 16.05
C GLY A 3 0.93 2.19 16.18
N LEU A 4 1.98 2.01 15.37
CA LEU A 4 2.82 0.80 15.39
C LEU A 4 4.15 1.07 16.10
N ILE A 5 4.24 0.80 17.39
CA ILE A 5 5.51 0.95 18.12
C ILE A 5 6.15 -0.43 18.26
N SER A 6 7.19 -0.79 17.51
CA SER A 6 7.98 -1.96 17.94
C SER A 6 9.47 -1.96 17.59
N ALA A 7 10.24 -2.26 18.62
CA ALA A 7 11.68 -2.49 18.59
C ALA A 7 11.96 -3.90 18.02
N GLY A 8 11.92 -4.08 16.69
CA GLY A 8 12.09 -5.42 16.12
C GLY A 8 12.04 -5.55 14.58
N ILE A 9 12.47 -4.53 13.83
CA ILE A 9 12.27 -4.43 12.36
C ILE A 9 12.68 -5.69 11.59
N SER A 10 13.85 -6.27 11.90
CA SER A 10 14.42 -7.36 11.10
C SER A 10 13.66 -8.68 11.22
N ALA A 11 13.07 -8.97 12.39
CA ALA A 11 12.29 -10.18 12.61
C ALA A 11 10.91 -10.07 11.92
N VAL A 12 10.28 -8.90 12.03
CA VAL A 12 8.97 -8.64 11.42
C VAL A 12 9.06 -8.57 9.90
N GLY A 13 10.14 -8.01 9.33
CA GLY A 13 10.34 -8.00 7.88
C GLY A 13 10.45 -9.40 7.27
N SER A 14 11.12 -10.33 7.95
CA SER A 14 11.19 -11.73 7.52
C SER A 14 9.82 -12.41 7.59
N ALA A 15 9.02 -12.12 8.62
CA ALA A 15 7.67 -12.66 8.78
C ALA A 15 6.67 -12.10 7.74
N ILE A 16 6.76 -10.82 7.41
CA ILE A 16 5.93 -10.20 6.36
C ILE A 16 6.32 -10.76 4.99
N GLY A 17 7.63 -10.85 4.70
CA GLY A 17 8.11 -11.39 3.44
C GLY A 17 7.69 -12.84 3.22
N SER A 18 7.78 -13.69 4.26
CA SER A 18 7.33 -15.08 4.19
C SER A 18 5.81 -15.18 4.04
N ALA A 19 5.04 -14.40 4.81
CA ALA A 19 3.58 -14.37 4.72
C ALA A 19 3.11 -13.92 3.34
N CYS A 20 3.64 -12.82 2.80
CA CYS A 20 3.26 -12.34 1.47
C CYS A 20 3.68 -13.31 0.36
N THR A 21 4.83 -13.99 0.52
CA THR A 21 5.26 -15.03 -0.43
C THR A 21 4.32 -16.23 -0.44
N ALA A 22 3.84 -16.64 0.75
CA ALA A 22 2.87 -17.73 0.88
C ALA A 22 1.48 -17.38 0.31
N ILE A 23 1.22 -16.08 0.09
CA ILE A 23 -0.06 -15.62 -0.47
C ILE A 23 -0.06 -15.63 -2.00
N GLY A 24 1.05 -15.70 -2.74
CA GLY A 24 1.01 -15.78 -4.22
C GLY A 24 0.54 -14.50 -4.97
N GLY A 25 0.58 -14.56 -6.31
CA GLY A 25 -0.11 -13.61 -7.22
C GLY A 25 0.23 -12.12 -7.08
N ALA A 26 -0.76 -11.24 -7.25
CA ALA A 26 -0.55 -9.79 -7.09
C ALA A 26 -0.34 -9.37 -5.63
N VAL A 27 -0.71 -10.20 -4.65
CA VAL A 27 -0.37 -9.93 -3.25
C VAL A 27 1.11 -10.15 -2.99
N VAL A 28 1.78 -11.10 -3.65
CA VAL A 28 3.26 -11.16 -3.64
C VAL A 28 3.84 -9.86 -4.18
N SER A 29 3.29 -9.34 -5.28
CA SER A 29 3.73 -8.04 -5.82
C SER A 29 3.49 -6.91 -4.83
N ALA A 30 2.33 -6.85 -4.18
CA ALA A 30 2.04 -5.83 -3.17
C ALA A 30 2.83 -6.04 -1.87
N GLY A 31 3.21 -7.27 -1.54
CA GLY A 31 4.09 -7.60 -0.42
C GLY A 31 5.50 -7.02 -0.63
N LYS A 32 5.96 -6.92 -1.88
CA LYS A 32 7.21 -6.20 -2.21
C LYS A 32 7.14 -4.72 -1.83
N VAL A 33 5.95 -4.10 -1.85
CA VAL A 33 5.75 -2.72 -1.36
C VAL A 33 6.11 -2.63 0.11
N MET A 34 5.62 -3.58 0.93
CA MET A 34 5.90 -3.60 2.36
C MET A 34 7.35 -3.96 2.66
N ILE A 35 7.96 -4.89 1.91
CA ILE A 35 9.39 -5.21 2.04
C ILE A 35 10.25 -3.98 1.73
N ASP A 36 9.93 -3.25 0.66
CA ASP A 36 10.62 -2.00 0.31
C ASP A 36 10.44 -0.96 1.42
N ALA A 37 9.21 -0.73 1.90
CA ALA A 37 8.93 0.17 3.01
C ALA A 37 9.75 -0.18 4.28
N ILE A 38 9.86 -1.46 4.62
CA ILE A 38 10.67 -1.94 5.76
C ILE A 38 12.15 -1.63 5.55
N SER A 39 12.66 -1.78 4.33
CA SER A 39 14.05 -1.44 3.99
C SER A 39 14.35 0.06 4.15
N ARG A 40 13.32 0.92 3.98
CA ARG A 40 13.39 2.38 4.20
C ARG A 40 13.12 2.80 5.65
N GLY A 41 12.56 1.90 6.47
CA GLY A 41 12.39 2.07 7.91
C GLY A 41 10.94 2.08 8.38
N LEU A 42 10.72 1.83 9.68
CA LEU A 42 9.38 1.74 10.29
C LEU A 42 8.46 2.94 10.01
N PRO A 43 8.92 4.21 10.06
CA PRO A 43 8.03 5.33 9.77
C PRO A 43 7.47 5.30 8.34
N ILE A 44 8.19 4.70 7.39
CA ILE A 44 7.69 4.51 6.02
C ILE A 44 6.65 3.40 5.97
N VAL A 45 6.84 2.32 6.72
CA VAL A 45 5.87 1.23 6.83
C VAL A 45 4.53 1.74 7.36
N GLU A 46 4.54 2.47 8.48
CA GLU A 46 3.33 3.08 9.06
C GLU A 46 2.59 3.96 8.06
N LYS A 47 3.32 4.84 7.36
CA LYS A 47 2.75 5.72 6.35
C LYS A 47 2.17 4.95 5.16
N VAL A 48 2.84 3.91 4.68
CA VAL A 48 2.32 3.07 3.59
C VAL A 48 1.04 2.38 4.02
N CYS A 49 0.97 1.86 5.25
CA CYS A 49 -0.25 1.27 5.77
C CYS A 49 -1.38 2.31 5.92
N ASP A 50 -1.08 3.53 6.37
CA ASP A 50 -2.04 4.63 6.45
C ASP A 50 -2.57 5.03 5.06
N ILE A 51 -1.69 5.11 4.05
CA ILE A 51 -2.04 5.35 2.66
C ILE A 51 -2.96 4.25 2.14
N ALA A 52 -2.57 2.98 2.29
CA ALA A 52 -3.34 1.84 1.83
C ALA A 52 -4.74 1.79 2.47
N PHE A 53 -4.82 2.12 3.76
CA PHE A 53 -6.10 2.19 4.48
C PHE A 53 -6.98 3.33 3.99
N THR A 54 -6.40 4.52 3.83
CA THR A 54 -7.13 5.74 3.44
C THR A 54 -7.64 5.63 2.02
N VAL A 55 -6.77 5.33 1.06
CA VAL A 55 -7.16 5.11 -0.33
C VAL A 55 -8.13 3.94 -0.43
N GLY A 56 -7.91 2.89 0.37
CA GLY A 56 -8.84 1.76 0.48
C GLY A 56 -10.25 2.19 0.89
N LYS A 57 -10.42 3.11 1.83
CA LYS A 57 -11.75 3.67 2.15
C LYS A 57 -12.36 4.41 0.96
N GLU A 58 -11.58 5.23 0.28
CA GLU A 58 -12.05 6.05 -0.83
C GLU A 58 -12.48 5.23 -2.06
N VAL A 59 -11.87 4.06 -2.27
CA VAL A 59 -12.25 3.13 -3.35
C VAL A 59 -13.19 2.01 -2.89
N GLY A 60 -13.71 2.08 -1.67
CA GLY A 60 -14.71 1.14 -1.15
C GLY A 60 -14.17 -0.24 -0.71
N ILE A 61 -12.86 -0.38 -0.54
CA ILE A 61 -12.21 -1.55 0.05
C ILE A 61 -12.52 -1.65 1.55
N PHE A 62 -12.57 -0.51 2.24
CA PHE A 62 -12.96 -0.42 3.64
C PHE A 62 -14.18 0.50 3.80
N SER A 63 -15.04 0.20 4.77
CA SER A 63 -16.11 1.12 5.20
C SER A 63 -15.51 2.39 5.81
N PRO A 64 -16.17 3.57 5.70
CA PRO A 64 -15.77 4.77 6.43
C PRO A 64 -15.63 4.54 7.95
N THR A 65 -16.46 3.66 8.51
CA THR A 65 -16.47 3.30 9.94
C THR A 65 -15.37 2.31 10.34
N HIS A 66 -14.70 1.67 9.37
CA HIS A 66 -13.61 0.76 9.68
C HIS A 66 -12.44 1.53 10.31
N THR A 67 -11.67 0.80 11.11
CA THR A 67 -10.51 1.25 11.86
C THR A 67 -9.28 0.42 11.49
N GLU A 68 -8.15 0.71 12.12
CA GLU A 68 -6.95 -0.10 12.00
C GLU A 68 -7.16 -1.59 12.31
N ARG A 69 -8.10 -1.91 13.20
CA ARG A 69 -8.47 -3.29 13.54
C ARG A 69 -8.93 -4.07 12.30
N ASP A 70 -9.68 -3.43 11.41
CA ASP A 70 -10.16 -4.06 10.17
C ASP A 70 -9.02 -4.33 9.19
N MET A 71 -7.95 -3.52 9.23
CA MET A 71 -6.71 -3.81 8.48
C MET A 71 -5.99 -5.03 9.07
N TYR A 72 -5.89 -5.13 10.40
CA TYR A 72 -5.27 -6.29 11.06
C TYR A 72 -6.08 -7.56 10.79
N GLU A 73 -7.40 -7.47 10.86
CA GLU A 73 -8.30 -8.57 10.55
C GLU A 73 -8.13 -9.04 9.10
N LEU A 74 -8.06 -8.12 8.14
CA LEU A 74 -7.80 -8.45 6.74
C LEU A 74 -6.46 -9.19 6.58
N GLY A 75 -5.39 -8.69 7.20
CA GLY A 75 -4.09 -9.34 7.17
C GLY A 75 -4.09 -10.72 7.82
N MET A 76 -4.81 -10.87 8.93
CA MET A 76 -4.94 -12.13 9.65
C MET A 76 -5.74 -13.18 8.85
N ARG A 77 -6.76 -12.76 8.09
CA ARG A 77 -7.51 -13.65 7.19
C ARG A 77 -6.71 -14.05 5.95
N ALA A 78 -5.91 -13.13 5.42
CA ALA A 78 -5.08 -13.38 4.24
C ALA A 78 -3.91 -14.31 4.54
N GLU A 79 -3.43 -14.34 5.78
CA GLU A 79 -2.28 -15.14 6.19
C GLU A 79 -2.49 -16.64 5.90
N GLY A 80 -1.57 -17.22 5.11
CA GLY A 80 -1.56 -18.65 4.82
C GLY A 80 -2.54 -19.09 3.73
N ILE A 81 -3.18 -18.15 3.02
CA ILE A 81 -4.03 -18.43 1.86
C ILE A 81 -3.23 -18.23 0.60
N ASP A 82 -3.06 -19.29 -0.18
CA ASP A 82 -2.38 -19.24 -1.47
C ASP A 82 -3.31 -18.66 -2.56
N SER A 83 -2.96 -17.49 -3.09
CA SER A 83 -3.72 -16.80 -4.15
C SER A 83 -3.58 -17.47 -5.50
N GLU A 84 -2.61 -18.37 -5.71
CA GLU A 84 -2.51 -19.13 -6.97
C GLU A 84 -3.71 -20.08 -7.17
N GLN A 85 -4.52 -20.28 -6.13
CA GLN A 85 -5.78 -21.04 -6.19
C GLN A 85 -6.94 -20.25 -6.81
N PHE A 86 -6.73 -18.99 -7.19
CA PHE A 86 -7.78 -18.08 -7.69
C PHE A 86 -7.45 -17.60 -9.10
N ASP A 87 -8.50 -17.40 -9.90
CA ASP A 87 -8.38 -17.03 -11.32
C ASP A 87 -7.85 -15.60 -11.53
N ASP A 88 -8.14 -14.69 -10.59
CA ASP A 88 -7.65 -13.32 -10.54
C ASP A 88 -7.60 -12.80 -9.09
N ASN A 89 -6.95 -11.65 -8.84
CA ASN A 89 -6.81 -11.18 -7.46
C ASN A 89 -8.12 -10.65 -6.90
N LYS A 90 -9.06 -10.22 -7.76
CA LYS A 90 -10.41 -9.85 -7.34
C LYS A 90 -11.12 -11.04 -6.66
N ALA A 91 -11.07 -12.22 -7.26
CA ALA A 91 -11.64 -13.45 -6.69
C ALA A 91 -10.98 -13.83 -5.36
N PHE A 92 -9.66 -13.62 -5.24
CA PHE A 92 -8.91 -13.83 -4.01
C PHE A 92 -9.30 -12.82 -2.91
N ILE A 93 -9.40 -11.53 -3.23
CA ILE A 93 -9.80 -10.46 -2.30
C ILE A 93 -11.24 -10.67 -1.82
N GLU A 94 -12.16 -11.03 -2.72
CA GLU A 94 -13.54 -11.41 -2.38
C GLU A 94 -13.56 -12.62 -1.44
N HIS A 95 -12.77 -13.66 -1.72
CA HIS A 95 -12.68 -14.85 -0.87
C HIS A 95 -12.24 -14.51 0.56
N ILE A 96 -11.17 -13.73 0.72
CA ILE A 96 -10.68 -13.36 2.06
C ILE A 96 -11.72 -12.55 2.84
N ARG A 97 -12.43 -11.65 2.17
CA ARG A 97 -13.43 -10.80 2.83
C ARG A 97 -14.69 -11.55 3.21
N GLU A 98 -15.20 -12.40 2.32
CA GLU A 98 -16.54 -12.95 2.46
C GLU A 98 -16.56 -14.39 2.97
N LYS A 99 -15.50 -15.17 2.74
CA LYS A 99 -15.51 -16.62 2.93
C LYS A 99 -14.54 -17.13 3.99
N VAL A 100 -13.55 -16.33 4.38
CA VAL A 100 -12.61 -16.69 5.44
C VAL A 100 -13.18 -16.22 6.78
N GLU A 101 -13.80 -17.14 7.51
CA GLU A 101 -14.21 -16.92 8.89
C GLU A 101 -13.00 -17.12 9.82
N LEU A 102 -12.69 -16.10 10.63
CA LEU A 102 -11.73 -16.26 11.71
C LEU A 102 -12.36 -17.06 12.85
N SER A 103 -11.56 -17.94 13.47
CA SER A 103 -11.98 -18.62 14.69
C SER A 103 -12.23 -17.60 15.82
N LYS A 104 -13.01 -17.99 16.84
CA LYS A 104 -13.27 -17.12 18.00
C LYS A 104 -11.98 -16.70 18.69
N GLU A 105 -11.02 -17.61 18.81
CA GLU A 105 -9.72 -17.34 19.41
C GLU A 105 -8.92 -16.30 18.60
N ARG A 106 -8.98 -16.37 17.27
CA ARG A 106 -8.32 -15.39 16.37
C ARG A 106 -8.99 -14.02 16.46
N LEU A 107 -10.32 -13.98 16.58
CA LEU A 107 -11.06 -12.73 16.79
C LEU A 107 -10.75 -12.09 18.14
N GLU A 108 -10.64 -12.88 19.22
CA GLU A 108 -10.25 -12.41 20.55
C GLU A 108 -8.78 -11.93 20.59
N GLN A 109 -7.92 -12.52 19.76
CA GLN A 109 -6.52 -12.09 19.60
C GLN A 109 -6.39 -10.72 18.93
N LEU A 110 -7.30 -10.33 18.04
CA LEU A 110 -7.24 -9.02 17.36
C LEU A 110 -7.22 -7.85 18.36
N ASP A 111 -7.90 -8.01 19.49
CA ASP A 111 -7.99 -6.96 20.51
C ASP A 111 -6.75 -6.92 21.43
N ASN A 112 -5.89 -7.93 21.37
CA ASN A 112 -4.72 -8.11 22.25
C ASN A 112 -3.43 -8.44 21.48
N LEU A 113 -3.32 -7.99 20.22
CA LEU A 113 -2.13 -8.20 19.41
C LEU A 113 -0.90 -7.52 20.03
N SER A 114 0.24 -8.22 19.99
CA SER A 114 1.54 -7.60 20.24
C SER A 114 1.82 -6.54 19.17
N ASP A 115 2.71 -5.58 19.43
CA ASP A 115 2.99 -4.54 18.44
C ASP A 115 3.67 -5.11 17.17
N ASP A 116 4.46 -6.18 17.32
CA ASP A 116 5.02 -6.93 16.18
C ASP A 116 3.91 -7.61 15.36
N ASP A 117 2.90 -8.19 16.02
CA ASP A 117 1.76 -8.80 15.33
C ASP A 117 0.88 -7.75 14.66
N LYS A 118 0.64 -6.59 15.31
CA LYS A 118 -0.06 -5.47 14.69
C LYS A 118 0.68 -5.03 13.43
N LEU A 119 1.99 -4.84 13.49
CA LEU A 119 2.80 -4.44 12.34
C LEU A 119 2.74 -5.49 11.23
N LYS A 120 2.90 -6.77 11.57
CA LYS A 120 2.79 -7.89 10.64
C LYS A 120 1.44 -7.92 9.94
N TYR A 121 0.33 -7.93 10.69
CA TYR A 121 -1.01 -8.02 10.10
C TYR A 121 -1.43 -6.72 9.41
N ALA A 122 -0.99 -5.55 9.89
CA ALA A 122 -1.15 -4.29 9.17
C ALA A 122 -0.48 -4.33 7.79
N ALA A 123 0.75 -4.84 7.73
CA ALA A 123 1.48 -4.92 6.48
C ALA A 123 0.86 -5.93 5.51
N ILE A 124 0.45 -7.11 5.98
CA ILE A 124 -0.24 -8.10 5.13
C ILE A 124 -1.57 -7.52 4.64
N GLY A 125 -2.37 -6.93 5.53
CA GLY A 125 -3.63 -6.29 5.18
C GLY A 125 -3.44 -5.15 4.17
N SER A 126 -2.38 -4.35 4.34
CA SER A 126 -2.03 -3.26 3.44
C SER A 126 -1.59 -3.78 2.07
N ALA A 127 -0.84 -4.88 2.01
CA ALA A 127 -0.48 -5.53 0.75
C ALA A 127 -1.74 -5.99 -0.01
N VAL A 128 -2.70 -6.62 0.70
CA VAL A 128 -3.98 -7.02 0.10
C VAL A 128 -4.77 -5.80 -0.38
N ALA A 129 -4.85 -4.74 0.44
CA ALA A 129 -5.52 -3.50 0.08
C ALA A 129 -4.86 -2.83 -1.14
N ILE A 130 -3.53 -2.75 -1.19
CA ILE A 130 -2.79 -2.18 -2.32
C ILE A 130 -3.03 -3.00 -3.59
N ALA A 131 -3.00 -4.33 -3.52
CA ALA A 131 -3.33 -5.17 -4.66
C ALA A 131 -4.74 -4.84 -5.19
N ALA A 132 -5.72 -4.74 -4.29
CA ALA A 132 -7.10 -4.37 -4.62
C ALA A 132 -7.21 -2.95 -5.21
N ILE A 133 -6.44 -1.99 -4.70
CA ILE A 133 -6.42 -0.62 -5.21
C ILE A 133 -5.86 -0.62 -6.64
N LYS A 134 -4.75 -1.31 -6.89
CA LYS A 134 -4.11 -1.37 -8.21
C LYS A 134 -5.05 -1.90 -9.29
N GLU A 135 -5.93 -2.85 -8.96
CA GLU A 135 -6.93 -3.38 -9.89
C GLU A 135 -8.01 -2.38 -10.30
N GLN A 136 -8.22 -1.31 -9.52
CA GLN A 136 -9.19 -0.26 -9.87
C GLN A 136 -8.68 0.67 -10.98
N TYR A 137 -7.36 0.73 -11.18
CA TYR A 137 -6.74 1.63 -12.15
C TYR A 137 -6.31 0.89 -13.41
N LYS A 138 -6.43 1.56 -14.56
CA LYS A 138 -6.02 1.03 -15.87
C LYS A 138 -4.56 1.30 -16.20
N ILE A 139 -3.83 1.91 -15.28
CA ILE A 139 -2.39 2.19 -15.38
C ILE A 139 -1.61 1.22 -14.49
N ASP A 140 -0.39 0.88 -14.89
CA ASP A 140 0.53 0.11 -14.04
C ASP A 140 1.07 1.02 -12.94
N ILE A 141 0.63 0.82 -11.69
CA ILE A 141 1.16 1.52 -10.52
C ILE A 141 2.40 0.75 -10.01
N PRO A 142 3.61 1.33 -10.08
CA PRO A 142 4.82 0.68 -9.58
C PRO A 142 4.70 0.35 -8.09
N ASN A 143 5.31 -0.75 -7.65
CA ASN A 143 5.35 -1.07 -6.22
C ASN A 143 6.14 -0.01 -5.43
N THR A 144 7.11 0.65 -6.07
CA THR A 144 7.95 1.70 -5.48
C THR A 144 7.20 3.03 -5.30
N PHE A 145 6.05 3.22 -5.94
CA PHE A 145 5.21 4.42 -5.82
C PHE A 145 4.83 4.69 -4.36
N TRP A 146 4.35 3.67 -3.64
CA TRP A 146 3.84 3.80 -2.27
C TRP A 146 4.93 4.20 -1.26
N PRO A 147 6.05 3.47 -1.14
CA PRO A 147 7.11 3.84 -0.19
C PRO A 147 7.80 5.15 -0.60
N THR A 148 7.97 5.42 -1.90
CA THR A 148 8.55 6.69 -2.37
C THR A 148 7.61 7.86 -2.05
N GLY A 149 6.31 7.71 -2.28
CA GLY A 149 5.32 8.73 -1.91
C GLY A 149 5.30 9.01 -0.41
N ALA A 150 5.32 7.96 0.41
CA ALA A 150 5.42 8.07 1.87
C ALA A 150 6.71 8.77 2.33
N GLU A 151 7.83 8.51 1.65
CA GLU A 151 9.14 9.07 1.93
C GLU A 151 9.22 10.56 1.59
N ILE A 152 8.76 10.96 0.40
CA ILE A 152 8.74 12.39 0.01
C ILE A 152 7.67 13.19 0.75
N GLY A 153 6.68 12.52 1.35
CA GLY A 153 5.71 13.15 2.26
C GLY A 153 4.33 13.37 1.65
N ILE A 154 3.97 12.63 0.59
CA ILE A 154 2.60 12.59 0.09
C ILE A 154 1.69 12.05 1.20
N ARG A 155 0.66 12.83 1.55
CA ARG A 155 -0.31 12.47 2.57
C ARG A 155 -1.29 11.43 2.04
N PRO A 156 -1.84 10.55 2.89
CA PRO A 156 -2.80 9.53 2.49
C PRO A 156 -3.96 10.04 1.62
N GLU A 157 -4.52 11.20 1.95
CA GLU A 157 -5.67 11.81 1.26
C GLU A 157 -5.30 12.39 -0.11
N GLN A 158 -3.99 12.57 -0.39
CA GLN A 158 -3.50 13.10 -1.67
C GLN A 158 -3.24 11.98 -2.70
N VAL A 159 -3.12 10.74 -2.24
CA VAL A 159 -2.69 9.63 -3.11
C VAL A 159 -3.74 9.29 -4.16
N LYS A 160 -5.04 9.20 -3.80
CA LYS A 160 -6.07 8.89 -4.78
C LYS A 160 -6.22 9.99 -5.83
N PRO A 161 -6.38 11.29 -5.50
CA PRO A 161 -6.42 12.35 -6.50
C PRO A 161 -5.20 12.33 -7.43
N MET A 162 -4.01 12.07 -6.88
CA MET A 162 -2.80 11.93 -7.68
C MET A 162 -2.91 10.75 -8.67
N LEU A 163 -3.31 9.56 -8.21
CA LEU A 163 -3.50 8.40 -9.08
C LEU A 163 -4.57 8.66 -10.17
N ASP A 164 -5.66 9.37 -9.84
CA ASP A 164 -6.70 9.75 -10.80
C ASP A 164 -6.13 10.65 -11.92
N GLU A 165 -5.26 11.61 -11.59
CA GLU A 165 -4.59 12.47 -12.57
C GLU A 165 -3.59 11.70 -13.45
N PHE A 166 -2.80 10.79 -12.86
CA PHE A 166 -1.92 9.89 -13.64
C PHE A 166 -2.72 8.99 -14.58
N GLU A 167 -3.87 8.46 -14.14
CA GLU A 167 -4.73 7.64 -14.99
C GLU A 167 -5.33 8.45 -16.14
N THR A 168 -5.81 9.67 -15.83
CA THR A 168 -6.35 10.60 -16.83
C THR A 168 -5.31 10.94 -17.89
N ALA A 169 -4.06 11.16 -17.47
CA ALA A 169 -2.93 11.39 -18.37
C ALA A 169 -2.41 10.12 -19.06
N ARG A 170 -2.87 8.93 -18.62
CA ARG A 170 -2.36 7.61 -19.05
C ARG A 170 -0.86 7.46 -18.82
N LEU A 171 -0.36 8.03 -17.73
CA LEU A 171 1.05 7.98 -17.35
C LEU A 171 1.24 7.01 -16.19
N LYS A 172 2.34 6.27 -16.24
CA LYS A 172 2.79 5.44 -15.12
C LYS A 172 3.34 6.35 -14.01
N PRO A 173 2.88 6.24 -12.75
CA PRO A 173 3.33 7.08 -11.64
C PRO A 173 4.68 6.59 -11.09
N ASP A 174 5.72 6.62 -11.92
CA ASP A 174 7.08 6.20 -11.55
C ASP A 174 7.84 7.33 -10.85
N LEU A 175 7.43 7.64 -9.62
CA LEU A 175 8.06 8.69 -8.81
C LEU A 175 9.52 8.39 -8.50
N GLU A 176 9.86 7.13 -8.29
CA GLU A 176 11.23 6.76 -7.96
C GLU A 176 12.17 6.95 -9.15
N GLY A 177 11.78 6.47 -10.34
CA GLY A 177 12.55 6.71 -11.55
C GLY A 177 12.64 8.18 -11.89
N PHE A 178 11.55 8.94 -11.69
CA PHE A 178 11.52 10.38 -11.91
C PHE A 178 12.53 11.11 -11.01
N LEU A 179 12.49 10.86 -9.70
CA LEU A 179 13.40 11.46 -8.72
C LEU A 179 14.87 11.08 -8.94
N LYS A 180 15.15 9.87 -9.45
CA LYS A 180 16.51 9.42 -9.77
C LYS A 180 17.01 9.94 -11.12
N GLY A 181 16.13 10.50 -11.95
CA GLY A 181 16.45 10.87 -13.33
C GLY A 181 16.63 9.67 -14.27
N ASP A 182 16.11 8.51 -13.90
CA ASP A 182 16.30 7.24 -14.61
C ASP A 182 15.25 7.01 -15.72
N LEU A 183 14.29 7.93 -15.88
CA LEU A 183 13.24 7.84 -16.90
C LEU A 183 13.73 8.36 -18.26
N PRO A 184 13.21 7.80 -19.37
CA PRO A 184 13.37 8.41 -20.69
C PRO A 184 12.92 9.88 -20.69
N SER A 185 13.63 10.76 -21.40
CA SER A 185 13.40 12.21 -21.36
C SER A 185 11.95 12.61 -21.63
N ASP A 186 11.28 11.98 -22.60
CA ASP A 186 9.87 12.27 -22.91
C ASP A 186 8.95 11.91 -21.74
N LEU A 187 9.18 10.76 -21.09
CA LEU A 187 8.40 10.34 -19.93
C LEU A 187 8.68 11.24 -18.72
N HIS A 188 9.94 11.60 -18.51
CA HIS A 188 10.33 12.55 -17.46
C HIS A 188 9.62 13.89 -17.64
N SER A 189 9.66 14.47 -18.84
CA SER A 189 8.97 15.73 -19.17
C SER A 189 7.46 15.63 -18.94
N ASN A 190 6.83 14.54 -19.39
CA ASN A 190 5.39 14.36 -19.22
C ASN A 190 4.98 14.25 -17.74
N ILE A 191 5.78 13.60 -16.91
CA ILE A 191 5.54 13.51 -15.46
C ILE A 191 5.77 14.88 -14.79
N TYR A 192 6.84 15.60 -15.18
CA TYR A 192 7.09 16.96 -14.71
C TYR A 192 5.90 17.89 -15.01
N ASP A 193 5.46 17.92 -16.27
CA ASP A 193 4.33 18.74 -16.70
C ASP A 193 3.04 18.36 -15.95
N LEU A 194 2.79 17.07 -15.72
CA LEU A 194 1.63 16.64 -14.93
C LEU A 194 1.73 17.14 -13.48
N ILE A 195 2.89 17.02 -12.84
CA ILE A 195 3.10 17.46 -11.46
C ILE A 195 2.90 18.97 -11.35
N ASP A 196 3.57 19.74 -12.21
CA ASP A 196 3.54 21.21 -12.20
C ASP A 196 2.12 21.75 -12.50
N THR A 197 1.43 21.17 -13.49
CA THR A 197 0.16 21.74 -13.98
C THR A 197 -1.10 21.21 -13.30
N LYS A 198 -1.07 19.98 -12.76
CA LYS A 198 -2.25 19.31 -12.18
C LYS A 198 -2.12 19.03 -10.70
N LEU A 199 -0.90 18.78 -10.22
CA LEU A 199 -0.69 18.36 -8.84
C LEU A 199 -0.24 19.50 -7.92
N GLY A 200 0.07 20.69 -8.45
CA GLY A 200 0.51 21.85 -7.65
C GLY A 200 -0.47 22.28 -6.55
N ASP A 201 -1.78 22.24 -6.81
CA ASP A 201 -2.80 22.54 -5.80
C ASP A 201 -3.11 21.35 -4.89
N LEU A 202 -2.77 20.13 -5.34
CA LEU A 202 -3.03 18.89 -4.62
C LEU A 202 -1.94 18.57 -3.60
N LEU A 203 -0.68 18.81 -3.95
CA LEU A 203 0.50 18.54 -3.15
C LEU A 203 0.87 19.76 -2.30
N ASN A 204 1.63 19.57 -1.21
CA ASN A 204 2.14 20.72 -0.45
C ASN A 204 3.49 21.19 -1.03
N ASP A 205 3.86 22.42 -0.71
CA ASP A 205 5.10 23.05 -1.19
C ASP A 205 6.34 22.17 -0.93
N ASP A 206 6.46 21.56 0.25
CA ASP A 206 7.58 20.68 0.59
C ASP A 206 7.68 19.43 -0.32
N VAL A 207 6.55 18.86 -0.73
CA VAL A 207 6.51 17.72 -1.67
C VAL A 207 6.78 18.20 -3.09
N MET A 208 6.22 19.35 -3.47
CA MET A 208 6.46 19.96 -4.78
C MET A 208 7.94 20.30 -4.98
N ASP A 209 8.59 20.88 -3.97
CA ASP A 209 10.02 21.19 -3.99
C ASP A 209 10.86 19.94 -4.19
N LYS A 210 10.52 18.82 -3.53
CA LYS A 210 11.22 17.54 -3.72
C LYS A 210 11.01 16.91 -5.09
N LEU A 211 9.89 17.22 -5.76
CA LEU A 211 9.59 16.68 -7.09
C LEU A 211 10.16 17.57 -8.21
N LEU A 212 10.27 18.88 -8.00
CA LEU A 212 10.62 19.82 -9.06
C LEU A 212 12.04 20.41 -8.96
N CYS A 213 12.81 20.10 -7.90
CA CYS A 213 14.18 20.56 -7.68
C CYS A 213 15.20 19.41 -7.73
#